data_AF-M5RU49-F1
#
_entry.id   AF-M5RU49-F1
#
_cell.length_a   1.000
_cell.length_b   1.000
_cell.length_c   1.000
_cell.angle_alpha   90.00
_cell.angle_beta   90.00
_cell.angle_gamma   90.00
#
_symmetry.space_group_name_H-M   'P 1'
#
loop_
_entity.id
_entity.type
_entity.pdbx_description
1 polymer ?
#
loop_
_entity_poly.entity_id
_entity_poly.type
_entity_poly.pdbx_seq_one_letter_code
_entity_poly.pdbx_strand_id
1 'polypeptide(L)'
;MLVLIVIMMVAFMMAVTFSVDIAQMHLARTELRSATDAAAKAAALELSQSFNEGTAIRRGQQIALRNTVNGEPLIVDASDFSFGASREAASG
;
A
#
# COMPACT_ATOMS: atom_id res chain seq x y z
N MET A 1 -13.66 -46.98 -5.10
CA MET A 1 -14.14 -45.67 -5.59
C MET A 1 -14.24 -44.62 -4.50
N LEU A 2 -14.92 -44.91 -3.37
CA LEU A 2 -15.02 -43.98 -2.23
C LEU A 2 -13.66 -43.48 -1.69
N VAL A 3 -12.67 -44.37 -1.54
CA VAL A 3 -11.33 -43.99 -1.06
C VAL A 3 -10.67 -42.96 -1.98
N LEU A 4 -10.79 -43.11 -3.29
CA LEU A 4 -10.24 -42.17 -4.28
C LEU A 4 -10.92 -40.80 -4.17
N ILE A 5 -12.23 -40.77 -3.99
CA ILE A 5 -13.00 -39.53 -3.81
C ILE A 5 -12.54 -38.78 -2.56
N VAL A 6 -12.37 -39.49 -1.44
CA VAL A 6 -11.89 -38.88 -0.19
C VAL A 6 -10.49 -38.28 -0.37
N ILE A 7 -9.57 -38.99 -1.01
CA ILE A 7 -8.22 -38.48 -1.27
C ILE A 7 -8.28 -37.23 -2.16
N MET A 8 -9.08 -37.24 -3.23
CA MET A 8 -9.25 -36.07 -4.09
C MET A 8 -9.89 -34.88 -3.37
N MET A 9 -10.84 -35.12 -2.46
CA MET A 9 -11.43 -34.06 -1.64
C MET A 9 -10.39 -33.41 -0.72
N VAL A 10 -9.53 -34.20 -0.09
CA VAL A 10 -8.45 -33.68 0.76
C VAL A 10 -7.45 -32.86 -0.08
N ALA A 11 -7.06 -33.37 -1.25
CA ALA A 11 -6.20 -32.63 -2.19
C ALA A 11 -6.82 -31.31 -2.63
N PHE A 12 -8.13 -31.31 -2.91
CA PHE A 12 -8.87 -30.12 -3.28
C PHE A 12 -8.94 -29.11 -2.12
N MET A 13 -9.20 -29.56 -0.89
CA MET A 13 -9.18 -28.67 0.28
C MET A 13 -7.81 -28.01 0.47
N MET A 14 -6.71 -28.76 0.30
CA MET A 14 -5.35 -28.19 0.36
C MET A 14 -5.15 -27.09 -0.70
N ALA A 15 -5.59 -27.32 -1.93
CA ALA A 15 -5.51 -26.32 -3.00
C ALA A 15 -6.34 -25.07 -2.69
N VAL A 16 -7.54 -25.23 -2.12
CA VAL A 16 -8.41 -24.11 -1.73
C VAL A 16 -7.77 -23.28 -0.64
N THR A 17 -7.28 -23.90 0.44
CA THR A 17 -6.62 -23.17 1.54
C THR A 17 -5.43 -22.36 1.02
N PHE A 18 -4.57 -22.98 0.21
CA PHE A 18 -3.42 -22.31 -0.37
C PHE A 18 -3.80 -21.13 -1.29
N SER A 19 -4.90 -21.29 -2.05
CA SER A 19 -5.42 -20.22 -2.89
C SER A 19 -5.87 -19.00 -2.07
N VAL A 20 -6.51 -19.22 -0.92
CA VAL A 20 -6.91 -18.14 -0.01
C VAL A 20 -5.70 -17.39 0.54
N ASP A 21 -4.66 -18.11 0.95
CA ASP A 21 -3.43 -17.49 1.45
C ASP A 21 -2.77 -16.60 0.38
N ILE A 22 -2.68 -17.11 -0.85
CA ILE A 22 -2.14 -16.34 -1.98
C ILE A 22 -3.01 -15.12 -2.29
N ALA A 23 -4.33 -15.28 -2.33
CA ALA A 23 -5.25 -14.19 -2.59
C ALA A 23 -5.08 -13.07 -1.56
N GLN A 24 -4.89 -13.41 -0.28
CA GLN A 24 -4.66 -12.44 0.77
C GLN A 24 -3.33 -11.69 0.61
N MET A 25 -2.25 -12.37 0.20
CA MET A 25 -0.98 -11.70 -0.09
C MET A 25 -1.08 -10.72 -1.27
N HIS A 26 -1.83 -11.08 -2.32
CA HIS A 26 -2.05 -10.20 -3.47
C HIS A 26 -2.95 -9.01 -3.13
N LEU A 27 -3.98 -9.23 -2.31
CA LEU A 27 -4.84 -8.16 -1.81
C LEU A 27 -4.01 -7.16 -1.00
N ALA A 28 -3.28 -7.62 0.02
CA ALA A 28 -2.45 -6.77 0.87
C ALA A 28 -1.42 -5.97 0.06
N ARG A 29 -0.79 -6.58 -0.97
CA ARG A 29 0.13 -5.87 -1.86
C ARG A 29 -0.56 -4.73 -2.63
N THR A 30 -1.78 -4.97 -3.10
CA THR A 30 -2.55 -3.99 -3.87
C THR A 30 -3.02 -2.84 -2.97
N GLU A 31 -3.50 -3.17 -1.77
CA GLU A 31 -3.88 -2.19 -0.75
C GLU A 31 -2.68 -1.33 -0.34
N LEU A 32 -1.52 -1.93 -0.07
CA LEU A 32 -0.29 -1.21 0.28
C LEU A 32 0.10 -0.20 -0.80
N ARG A 33 0.07 -0.62 -2.07
CA ARG A 33 0.34 0.28 -3.19
C ARG A 33 -0.66 1.43 -3.25
N SER A 34 -1.95 1.14 -3.20
CA SER A 34 -2.99 2.18 -3.29
C SER A 34 -2.94 3.15 -2.11
N ALA A 35 -2.70 2.66 -0.89
CA ALA A 35 -2.59 3.47 0.31
C ALA A 35 -1.36 4.38 0.27
N THR A 36 -0.24 3.86 -0.23
CA THR A 36 1.01 4.63 -0.43
C THR A 36 0.82 5.72 -1.49
N ASP A 37 0.21 5.39 -2.63
CA ASP A 37 -0.10 6.35 -3.69
C ASP A 37 -1.04 7.46 -3.20
N ALA A 38 -2.04 7.11 -2.39
CA ALA A 38 -2.95 8.07 -1.76
C ALA A 38 -2.22 9.00 -0.78
N ALA A 39 -1.34 8.46 0.07
CA ALA A 39 -0.54 9.24 1.00
C ALA A 39 0.43 10.19 0.28
N ALA A 40 1.14 9.71 -0.74
CA ALA A 40 2.05 10.51 -1.55
C ALA A 40 1.32 11.64 -2.29
N LYS A 41 0.15 11.34 -2.89
CA LYS A 41 -0.68 12.35 -3.56
C LYS A 41 -1.17 13.43 -2.59
N ALA A 42 -1.58 13.04 -1.38
CA ALA A 42 -2.01 13.99 -0.37
C ALA A 42 -0.86 14.90 0.10
N ALA A 43 0.33 14.33 0.31
CA ALA A 43 1.52 15.10 0.65
C ALA A 43 1.92 16.06 -0.47
N ALA A 44 1.89 15.62 -1.73
CA ALA A 44 2.22 16.49 -2.87
C ALA A 44 1.24 17.66 -3.03
N LEU A 45 -0.07 17.42 -2.86
CA LEU A 45 -1.08 18.48 -2.89
C LEU A 45 -0.86 19.49 -1.76
N GLU A 46 -0.60 19.02 -0.55
CA GLU A 46 -0.34 19.89 0.60
C GLU A 46 0.96 20.69 0.43
N LEU A 47 2.00 20.08 -0.13
CA LEU A 47 3.25 20.78 -0.43
C LEU A 47 3.02 21.89 -1.45
N SER A 48 2.22 21.65 -2.49
CA SER A 48 1.90 22.68 -3.50
C SER A 48 1.10 23.87 -2.95
N GLN A 49 0.37 23.68 -1.86
CA GLN A 49 -0.45 24.72 -1.23
C GLN A 49 0.31 25.46 -0.13
N SER A 50 1.04 24.72 0.71
CA SER A 50 1.68 25.25 1.91
C SER A 50 3.15 25.62 1.72
N PHE A 51 3.82 25.08 0.69
CA PHE A 51 5.26 25.14 0.49
C PHE A 51 6.09 24.69 1.71
N ASN A 52 5.49 23.87 2.59
CA ASN A 52 6.12 23.39 3.81
C ASN A 52 6.12 21.86 3.84
N GLU A 53 7.32 21.28 3.78
CA GLU A 53 7.50 19.82 3.79
C GLU A 53 6.97 19.16 5.06
N GLY A 54 7.15 19.78 6.23
CA GLY A 54 6.63 19.25 7.49
C GLY A 54 5.11 19.16 7.51
N THR A 55 4.41 20.15 6.96
CA THR A 55 2.94 20.11 6.82
C THR A 55 2.52 19.04 5.80
N ALA A 56 3.25 18.93 4.68
CA ALA A 56 3.01 17.91 3.67
C ALA A 56 3.17 16.48 4.19
N ILE A 57 4.24 16.21 4.95
CA ILE A 57 4.50 14.91 5.59
C ILE A 57 3.35 14.56 6.54
N ARG A 58 3.00 15.47 7.45
CA ARG A 58 1.88 15.23 8.39
C ARG A 58 0.59 14.92 7.65
N ARG A 59 0.33 15.62 6.54
CA ARG A 59 -0.87 15.37 5.73
C ARG A 59 -0.83 14.00 5.04
N GLY A 60 0.32 13.62 4.50
CA GLY A 60 0.56 12.28 3.95
C GLY A 60 0.33 11.18 4.99
N GLN A 61 0.91 11.33 6.18
CA GLN A 61 0.73 10.39 7.30
C GLN A 61 -0.73 10.29 7.74
N GLN A 62 -1.46 11.41 7.82
CA GLN A 62 -2.89 11.39 8.13
C GLN A 62 -3.71 10.60 7.11
N ILE A 63 -3.38 10.70 5.82
CA ILE A 63 -4.05 9.93 4.78
C ILE A 63 -3.63 8.46 4.82
N ALA A 64 -2.36 8.16 5.07
CA ALA A 64 -1.89 6.79 5.25
C ALA A 64 -2.66 6.08 6.39
N LEU A 65 -2.79 6.71 7.56
CA LEU A 65 -3.53 6.16 8.71
C LEU A 65 -5.02 5.93 8.45
N ARG A 66 -5.60 6.58 7.43
CA ARG A 66 -7.01 6.37 7.03
C ARG A 66 -7.18 5.23 6.04
N ASN A 67 -6.09 4.73 5.47
CA ASN A 67 -6.10 3.59 4.56
C ASN A 67 -5.61 2.35 5.29
N THR A 68 -6.26 1.22 5.03
CA THR A 68 -5.92 -0.07 5.66
C THR A 68 -5.21 -0.98 4.68
N VAL A 69 -4.28 -1.78 5.19
CA VAL A 69 -3.58 -2.85 4.49
C VAL A 69 -3.74 -4.12 5.31
N ASN A 70 -4.39 -5.13 4.74
CA ASN A 70 -4.72 -6.37 5.45
C ASN A 70 -5.46 -6.13 6.78
N GLY A 71 -6.34 -5.12 6.81
CA GLY A 71 -7.15 -4.75 7.97
C GLY A 71 -6.49 -3.82 8.99
N GLU A 72 -5.21 -3.49 8.85
CA GLU A 72 -4.47 -2.59 9.76
C GLU A 72 -4.19 -1.24 9.07
N PRO A 73 -4.30 -0.09 9.76
CA PRO A 73 -3.87 1.20 9.24
C PRO A 73 -2.43 1.22 8.71
N LEU A 74 -2.20 1.87 7.56
CA LEU A 74 -0.85 2.08 7.06
C LEU A 74 -0.12 3.15 7.90
N ILE A 75 0.97 2.75 8.55
CA ILE A 75 1.88 3.63 9.26
C ILE A 75 3.11 3.85 8.39
N VAL A 76 3.42 5.12 8.09
CA VAL A 76 4.60 5.53 7.32
C VAL A 76 5.40 6.53 8.14
N ASP A 77 6.72 6.35 8.17
CA ASP A 77 7.61 7.27 8.85
C ASP A 77 7.74 8.57 8.05
N ALA A 78 8.11 9.66 8.71
CA ALA A 78 8.46 10.89 8.02
C ALA A 78 9.63 10.69 7.05
N SER A 79 10.56 9.78 7.37
CA SER A 79 11.70 9.44 6.51
C SER A 79 11.33 8.73 5.20
N ASP A 80 10.14 8.15 5.11
CA ASP A 80 9.67 7.47 3.89
C ASP A 80 9.22 8.47 2.81
N PHE A 81 9.06 9.74 3.17
CA PHE A 81 8.72 10.81 2.25
C PHE A 81 9.98 11.44 1.66
N SER A 82 10.08 11.43 0.33
CA SER A 82 11.13 12.14 -0.41
C SER A 82 10.49 13.14 -1.37
N PHE A 83 10.80 14.43 -1.19
CA PHE A 83 10.35 15.49 -2.08
C PHE A 83 11.46 15.88 -3.07
N GLY A 84 11.08 16.03 -4.35
CA GLY A 84 11.98 16.52 -5.38
C GLY A 84 11.94 18.05 -5.49
N ALA A 85 13.03 18.65 -5.92
CA ALA A 85 13.12 20.07 -6.26
C ALA A 85 13.58 20.24 -7.71
N SER A 86 12.88 21.07 -8.48
CA SER A 86 13.34 21.51 -9.79
C SER A 86 14.23 22.74 -9.61
N ARG A 87 15.46 22.69 -10.13
CA ARG A 87 16.34 23.86 -10.25
C ARG A 87 16.44 24.23 -11.73
N GLU A 88 16.32 25.51 -12.04
CA GLU A 88 16.56 26.02 -13.39
C GLU A 88 18.05 25.88 -13.74
N ALA A 89 18.34 25.40 -14.94
CA ALA A 89 19.72 25.31 -15.44
C ALA A 89 20.16 26.70 -15.90
N ALA A 90 21.32 27.17 -15.43
CA ALA A 90 21.83 28.52 -15.69
C ALA A 90 22.21 28.81 -17.17
N SER A 91 22.06 27.84 -18.08
CA SER A 91 22.49 27.92 -19.48
C SER A 91 21.33 28.13 -20.47
N GLY A 92 20.37 28.97 -20.10
CA GLY A 92 19.27 29.37 -21.00
C GLY A 92 19.76 30.02 -22.29
#